data_AF-A0A916XXV1-F1
#
_entry.id   AF-A0A916XXV1-F1
#
_cell.length_a   1.000
_cell.length_b   1.000
_cell.length_c   1.000
_cell.angle_alpha   90.00
_cell.angle_beta   90.00
_cell.angle_gamma   90.00
#
_symmetry.space_group_name_H-M   'P 1'
#
loop_
_entity.id
_entity.type
_entity.pdbx_description
1 polymer ?
#
loop_
_entity_poly.entity_id
_entity_poly.type
_entity_poly.pdbx_seq_one_letter_code
_entity_poly.pdbx_strand_id
1 'polypeptide(L)'
;MRRLSTLVGSLVRAGFVAAAGTALAGCVYANAGVTTFSVESVPVTEIAPVVRTPDLEPSGPEIQYARDSVRAVFRRRDGERSQQFLAGYPDGYALCIRSAGRYALIIFQRRIFESQISQAADDTVILHRPDETAACRPVELWTKA
;
A
#
# COMPACT_ATOMS: atom_id res chain seq x y z
N MET A 1 -13.25 36.76 35.89
CA MET A 1 -12.74 35.65 35.05
C MET A 1 -11.98 36.24 33.87
N ARG A 2 -10.64 36.22 33.89
CA ARG A 2 -9.77 36.66 32.79
C ARG A 2 -8.47 35.84 32.84
N ARG A 3 -8.12 35.16 31.75
CA ARG A 3 -6.95 35.45 30.90
C ARG A 3 -6.67 34.27 29.94
N LEU A 4 -6.52 34.63 28.67
CA LEU A 4 -5.83 33.88 27.61
C LEU A 4 -4.38 33.58 28.01
N SER A 5 -3.82 32.48 27.50
CA SER A 5 -2.46 32.35 26.91
C SER A 5 -2.18 30.86 26.61
N THR A 6 -1.33 30.37 25.72
CA THR A 6 -0.67 30.79 24.47
C THR A 6 0.03 29.52 23.96
N LEU A 7 0.00 29.29 22.64
CA LEU A 7 0.80 28.39 21.80
C LEU A 7 2.08 27.77 22.41
N VAL A 8 2.20 26.44 22.34
CA VAL A 8 3.47 25.70 22.47
C VAL A 8 3.95 25.33 21.06
N GLY A 9 4.87 26.14 20.52
CA GLY A 9 5.62 25.82 19.29
C GLY A 9 6.86 24.99 19.63
N SER A 10 6.98 23.82 19.02
CA SER A 10 8.12 22.90 19.20
C SER A 10 9.39 23.43 18.53
N LEU A 11 10.48 23.41 19.29
CA LEU A 11 11.85 23.68 18.85
C LEU A 11 12.34 22.63 17.83
N VAL A 12 12.71 23.07 16.63
CA VAL A 12 13.55 22.28 15.72
C VAL A 12 15.01 22.69 15.93
N ARG A 13 15.82 21.69 16.27
CA ARG A 13 17.22 21.75 16.67
C ARG A 13 18.09 22.06 15.43
N ALA A 14 18.60 23.28 15.32
CA ALA A 14 19.59 23.63 14.31
C ALA A 14 20.96 23.08 14.74
N GLY A 15 21.45 22.05 14.04
CA GLY A 15 22.83 21.58 14.15
C GLY A 15 23.74 22.53 13.36
N PHE A 16 24.51 23.36 14.07
CA PHE A 16 25.51 24.24 13.50
C PHE A 16 26.87 23.52 13.53
N VAL A 17 27.40 23.11 12.38
CA VAL A 17 28.79 22.69 12.26
C VAL A 17 29.59 23.91 11.80
N ALA A 18 30.33 24.51 12.73
CA ALA A 18 31.27 25.59 12.44
C ALA A 18 32.55 25.01 11.86
N ALA A 19 32.78 25.19 10.55
CA ALA A 19 34.08 24.97 9.93
C ALA A 19 34.81 26.32 9.86
N ALA A 20 35.78 26.51 10.75
CA ALA A 20 36.76 27.58 10.66
C ALA A 20 37.84 27.19 9.63
N GLY A 21 38.08 28.05 8.65
CA GLY A 21 39.15 27.92 7.68
C GLY A 21 39.37 29.24 6.96
N THR A 22 40.50 29.88 7.24
CA THR A 22 40.91 31.18 6.72
C THR A 22 41.54 31.10 5.32
N ALA A 23 41.38 32.21 4.58
CA ALA A 23 42.21 32.73 3.48
C ALA A 23 42.05 32.13 2.06
N LEU A 24 41.43 32.89 1.15
CA LEU A 24 42.11 33.71 0.12
C LEU A 24 41.07 34.44 -0.73
N ALA A 25 41.36 35.69 -1.09
CA ALA A 25 40.52 36.55 -1.89
C ALA A 25 40.36 36.01 -3.32
N GLY A 26 39.19 35.46 -3.60
CA GLY A 26 38.69 35.20 -4.95
C GLY A 26 37.17 35.36 -4.91
N CYS A 27 36.63 36.27 -5.70
CA CYS A 27 35.18 36.43 -5.83
C CYS A 27 34.60 35.17 -6.49
N VAL A 28 34.22 34.18 -5.68
CA VAL A 28 33.43 33.05 -6.17
C VAL A 28 32.01 33.58 -6.38
N TYR A 29 31.65 33.79 -7.64
CA TYR A 29 30.25 33.97 -8.03
C TYR A 29 29.52 32.64 -7.79
N ALA A 30 28.93 32.49 -6.62
CA ALA A 30 27.97 31.44 -6.35
C ALA A 30 26.64 31.83 -7.00
N ASN A 31 26.37 31.33 -8.21
CA ASN A 31 25.01 31.31 -8.73
C ASN A 31 24.22 30.31 -7.88
N ALA A 32 23.65 30.79 -6.78
CA ALA A 32 22.69 30.05 -5.98
C ALA A 32 21.39 29.90 -6.80
N GLY A 33 21.39 28.93 -7.71
CA GLY A 33 20.17 28.46 -8.37
C GLY A 33 19.29 27.82 -7.30
N VAL A 34 18.35 28.58 -6.77
CA VAL A 34 17.28 28.02 -5.95
C VAL A 34 16.38 27.24 -6.89
N THR A 35 16.58 25.93 -6.99
CA THR A 35 15.62 25.04 -7.63
C THR A 35 14.41 24.94 -6.71
N THR A 36 13.40 25.75 -6.98
CA THR A 36 12.08 25.58 -6.37
C THR A 36 11.54 24.23 -6.84
N PHE A 37 11.53 23.23 -5.96
CA PHE A 37 10.82 21.99 -6.24
C PHE A 37 9.32 22.29 -6.12
N SER A 38 8.58 22.05 -7.19
CA SER A 38 7.12 22.18 -7.17
C SER A 38 6.57 20.95 -6.45
N VAL A 39 6.10 21.14 -5.21
CA VAL A 39 5.36 20.10 -4.49
C VAL A 39 3.98 20.03 -5.12
N GLU A 40 3.84 19.18 -6.12
CA GLU A 40 2.51 18.82 -6.62
C GLU A 40 1.85 17.93 -5.57
N SER A 41 0.86 18.49 -4.88
CA SER A 41 0.06 17.75 -3.90
C SER A 41 -0.80 16.76 -4.67
N VAL A 42 -0.32 15.52 -4.80
CA VAL A 42 -1.16 14.41 -5.24
C VAL A 42 -2.26 14.23 -4.18
N PRO A 43 -3.55 14.31 -4.55
CA PRO A 43 -4.61 14.10 -3.59
C PRO A 43 -4.45 12.70 -3.00
N VAL A 44 -4.38 12.61 -1.66
CA VAL A 44 -4.45 11.33 -0.97
C VAL A 44 -5.79 10.72 -1.34
N THR A 45 -5.78 9.69 -2.19
CA THR A 45 -6.97 8.90 -2.44
C THR A 45 -7.41 8.34 -1.10
N GLU A 46 -8.53 8.84 -0.61
CA GLU A 46 -9.15 8.36 0.61
C GLU A 46 -9.43 6.87 0.41
N ILE A 47 -8.72 6.03 1.15
CA ILE A 47 -8.95 4.58 1.12
C ILE A 47 -10.31 4.40 1.78
N ALA A 48 -11.34 4.17 0.97
CA ALA A 48 -12.67 3.86 1.45
C ALA A 48 -12.57 2.75 2.53
N PRO A 49 -13.36 2.82 3.61
CA PRO A 49 -13.31 1.81 4.65
C PRO A 49 -13.46 0.44 4.01
N VAL A 50 -12.60 -0.48 4.42
CA VAL A 50 -12.62 -1.85 3.96
C VAL A 50 -13.91 -2.49 4.46
N VAL A 51 -14.94 -2.46 3.61
CA VAL A 51 -16.19 -3.15 3.85
C VAL A 51 -15.96 -4.60 3.44
N ARG A 52 -16.05 -5.53 4.38
CA ARG A 52 -16.08 -6.95 4.05
C ARG A 52 -17.45 -7.28 3.49
N THR A 53 -17.53 -8.21 2.55
CA THR A 53 -18.82 -8.74 2.10
C THR A 53 -19.15 -9.95 2.97
N PRO A 54 -19.95 -9.80 4.05
CA PRO A 54 -20.16 -10.88 5.01
C PRO A 54 -20.82 -12.12 4.40
N ASP A 55 -21.55 -11.94 3.30
CA ASP A 55 -22.31 -13.00 2.64
C ASP A 55 -21.56 -13.68 1.48
N LEU A 56 -20.29 -13.30 1.22
CA LEU A 56 -19.52 -13.83 0.10
C LEU A 56 -18.18 -14.44 0.56
N GLU A 57 -18.19 -15.76 0.71
CA GLU A 57 -16.99 -16.55 0.97
C GLU A 57 -16.33 -17.04 -0.34
N PRO A 58 -14.99 -17.13 -0.38
CA PRO A 58 -14.28 -17.75 -1.48
C PRO A 58 -14.63 -19.24 -1.62
N SER A 59 -14.94 -19.66 -2.84
CA SER A 59 -15.17 -21.05 -3.23
C SER A 59 -13.86 -21.85 -3.27
N GLY A 60 -13.95 -23.19 -3.33
CA GLY A 60 -12.79 -24.08 -3.44
C GLY A 60 -11.79 -23.70 -4.54
N PRO A 61 -12.24 -23.44 -5.80
CA PRO A 61 -11.38 -22.97 -6.87
C PRO A 61 -10.69 -21.62 -6.58
N GLU A 62 -11.40 -20.66 -5.98
CA GLU A 62 -10.84 -19.34 -5.63
C GLU A 62 -9.79 -19.44 -4.52
N ILE A 63 -10.00 -20.35 -3.56
CA ILE A 63 -9.02 -20.67 -2.52
C ILE A 63 -7.76 -21.27 -3.15
N GLN A 64 -7.93 -22.23 -4.06
CA GLN A 64 -6.79 -22.85 -4.76
C GLN A 64 -6.04 -21.81 -5.60
N TYR A 65 -6.76 -20.92 -6.31
CA TYR A 65 -6.16 -19.80 -7.04
C TYR A 65 -5.36 -18.89 -6.11
N ALA A 66 -5.90 -18.55 -4.93
CA ALA A 66 -5.21 -17.73 -3.95
C ALA A 66 -3.93 -18.40 -3.43
N ARG A 67 -3.95 -19.72 -3.20
CA ARG A 67 -2.77 -20.50 -2.80
C ARG A 67 -1.70 -20.48 -3.88
N ASP A 68 -2.09 -20.72 -5.13
CA ASP A 68 -1.14 -20.74 -6.25
C ASP A 68 -0.56 -19.35 -6.50
N SER A 69 -1.39 -18.30 -6.36
CA SER A 69 -0.98 -16.89 -6.39
C SER A 69 0.00 -16.55 -5.27
N VAL A 70 -0.24 -17.00 -4.03
CA VAL A 70 0.72 -16.84 -2.91
C VAL A 70 2.08 -17.41 -3.27
N ARG A 71 2.11 -18.63 -3.82
CA ARG A 71 3.36 -19.29 -4.22
C ARG A 71 4.05 -18.55 -5.37
N ALA A 72 3.30 -18.03 -6.33
CA ALA A 72 3.84 -17.26 -7.44
C ALA A 72 4.40 -15.91 -6.98
N VAL A 73 3.58 -15.08 -6.31
CA VAL A 73 3.90 -13.72 -5.90
C VAL A 73 4.98 -13.67 -4.82
N PHE A 74 4.90 -14.56 -3.83
CA PHE A 74 5.82 -14.54 -2.69
C PHE A 74 7.00 -15.52 -2.82
N ARG A 75 7.29 -16.00 -4.04
CA ARG A 75 8.45 -16.84 -4.36
C ARG A 75 8.48 -18.15 -3.55
N ARG A 76 7.39 -18.91 -3.62
CA ARG A 76 7.18 -20.23 -2.97
C ARG A 76 7.20 -20.20 -1.44
N ARG A 77 6.99 -19.03 -0.84
CA ARG A 77 6.77 -18.93 0.61
C ARG A 77 5.35 -19.33 0.95
N ASP A 78 5.18 -19.83 2.16
CA ASP A 78 3.85 -19.94 2.76
C ASP A 78 3.23 -18.55 2.91
N GLY A 79 1.92 -18.51 2.82
CA GLY A 79 1.16 -17.29 2.93
C GLY A 79 -0.27 -17.56 3.36
N GLU A 80 -0.95 -16.47 3.66
CA GLU A 80 -2.31 -16.45 4.15
C GLU A 80 -3.17 -15.65 3.19
N ARG A 81 -4.48 -15.91 3.22
CA ARG A 81 -5.50 -15.15 2.51
C ARG A 81 -6.49 -14.55 3.50
N SER A 82 -7.21 -13.51 3.09
CA SER A 82 -8.38 -13.07 3.83
C SER A 82 -9.44 -14.17 3.82
N GLN A 83 -10.20 -14.28 4.93
CA GLN A 83 -11.27 -15.28 5.02
C GLN A 83 -12.43 -14.95 4.06
N GLN A 84 -12.72 -13.67 3.90
CA GLN A 84 -13.81 -13.14 3.06
C GLN A 84 -13.27 -12.26 1.94
N PHE A 85 -14.13 -12.00 0.95
CA PHE A 85 -13.88 -10.98 -0.04
C PHE A 85 -14.00 -9.56 0.55
N LEU A 86 -13.23 -8.66 -0.02
CA LEU A 86 -13.31 -7.22 0.18
C LEU A 86 -14.33 -6.64 -0.82
N ALA A 87 -15.17 -5.74 -0.33
CA ALA A 87 -16.07 -4.94 -1.15
C ALA A 87 -15.36 -3.66 -1.67
N GLY A 88 -16.04 -2.93 -2.55
CA GLY A 88 -15.55 -1.63 -3.07
C GLY A 88 -14.75 -1.72 -4.36
N TYR A 89 -14.74 -2.88 -5.03
CA TYR A 89 -14.11 -3.04 -6.34
C TYR A 89 -15.23 -3.05 -7.39
N PRO A 90 -15.31 -2.01 -8.27
CA PRO A 90 -16.46 -1.81 -9.15
C PRO A 90 -16.65 -2.95 -10.16
N ASP A 91 -15.55 -3.60 -10.54
CA ASP A 91 -15.54 -4.64 -11.56
C ASP A 91 -15.51 -6.06 -10.99
N GLY A 92 -15.67 -6.26 -9.67
CA GLY A 92 -15.61 -7.60 -9.10
C GLY A 92 -15.43 -7.72 -7.58
N TYR A 93 -14.80 -8.81 -7.16
CA TYR A 93 -14.55 -9.14 -5.75
C TYR A 93 -13.05 -9.26 -5.53
N ALA A 94 -12.53 -8.72 -4.43
CA ALA A 94 -11.10 -8.78 -4.16
C ALA A 94 -10.76 -9.64 -2.93
N LEU A 95 -9.65 -10.36 -3.02
CA LEU A 95 -9.13 -11.19 -1.95
C LEU A 95 -7.71 -10.74 -1.62
N CYS A 96 -7.43 -10.52 -0.35
CA CYS A 96 -6.08 -10.23 0.08
C CYS A 96 -5.28 -11.51 0.28
N ILE A 97 -4.02 -11.47 -0.11
CA ILE A 97 -3.02 -12.47 0.25
C ILE A 97 -1.83 -11.80 0.92
N ARG A 98 -1.19 -12.48 1.87
CA ARG A 98 0.01 -11.97 2.56
C ARG A 98 1.04 -13.04 2.82
N SER A 99 2.30 -12.61 2.91
CA SER A 99 3.41 -13.44 3.37
C SER A 99 4.51 -12.56 3.97
N ALA A 100 4.91 -12.85 5.21
CA ALA A 100 5.98 -12.17 5.93
C ALA A 100 5.88 -10.61 5.89
N GLY A 101 4.68 -10.08 6.19
CA GLY A 101 4.43 -8.63 6.24
C GLY A 101 4.29 -7.94 4.89
N ARG A 102 4.34 -8.69 3.78
CA ARG A 102 4.05 -8.19 2.43
C ARG A 102 2.64 -8.61 2.03
N TYR A 103 1.99 -7.77 1.22
CA TYR A 103 0.61 -7.95 0.79
C TYR A 103 0.54 -7.98 -0.73
N ALA A 104 -0.45 -8.70 -1.24
CA ALA A 104 -0.94 -8.59 -2.59
C ALA A 104 -2.46 -8.72 -2.57
N LEU A 105 -3.10 -8.15 -3.57
CA LEU A 105 -4.54 -8.12 -3.74
C LEU A 105 -4.88 -8.80 -5.05
N ILE A 106 -5.76 -9.81 -5.00
CA ILE A 106 -6.28 -10.51 -6.17
C ILE A 106 -7.68 -9.97 -6.42
N ILE A 107 -7.92 -9.39 -7.59
CA ILE A 107 -9.24 -8.90 -8.01
C ILE A 107 -9.79 -9.89 -9.03
N PHE A 108 -10.93 -10.49 -8.71
CA PHE A 108 -11.67 -11.40 -9.58
C PHE A 108 -12.80 -10.62 -10.26
N GLN A 109 -12.78 -10.49 -11.59
CA GLN A 109 -13.87 -9.83 -12.31
C GLN A 109 -15.16 -10.68 -12.34
N ARG A 110 -15.00 -12.01 -12.23
CA ARG A 110 -16.09 -12.99 -12.17
C ARG A 110 -15.73 -14.11 -11.20
N ARG A 111 -16.75 -14.82 -10.67
CA ARG A 111 -16.56 -16.00 -9.82
C ARG A 111 -15.88 -17.12 -10.60
N ILE A 112 -14.98 -17.86 -9.93
CA ILE A 112 -14.32 -19.04 -10.53
C ILE A 112 -15.09 -20.30 -10.10
N PHE A 113 -15.60 -21.03 -11.07
CA PHE A 113 -16.33 -22.28 -10.83
C PHE A 113 -15.53 -23.54 -11.17
N GLU A 114 -14.50 -23.42 -11.99
CA GLU A 114 -13.71 -24.55 -12.50
C GLU A 114 -12.33 -24.59 -11.84
N SER A 115 -11.82 -25.79 -11.55
CA SER A 115 -10.51 -25.99 -10.93
C SER A 115 -9.33 -25.87 -11.89
N GLN A 116 -9.60 -25.85 -13.21
CA GLN A 116 -8.60 -25.70 -14.27
C GLN A 116 -8.94 -24.47 -15.09
N ILE A 117 -8.46 -23.31 -14.65
CA ILE A 117 -8.65 -22.06 -15.38
C ILE A 117 -7.62 -22.00 -16.50
N SER A 118 -8.08 -21.89 -17.74
CA SER A 118 -7.19 -21.53 -18.86
C SER A 118 -6.60 -20.14 -18.60
N GLN A 119 -5.28 -19.99 -18.69
CA GLN A 119 -4.62 -18.67 -18.53
C GLN A 119 -5.17 -17.62 -19.51
N ALA A 120 -5.77 -18.06 -20.63
CA ALA A 120 -6.41 -17.17 -21.62
C ALA A 120 -7.81 -16.68 -21.20
N ALA A 121 -8.40 -17.26 -20.15
CA ALA A 121 -9.70 -16.90 -19.60
C ALA A 121 -9.60 -16.27 -18.19
N ASP A 122 -8.37 -15.97 -17.75
CA ASP A 122 -8.10 -15.46 -16.41
C ASP A 122 -8.40 -13.94 -16.36
N ASP A 123 -9.66 -13.59 -16.06
CA ASP A 123 -10.06 -12.21 -15.79
C ASP A 123 -9.75 -11.82 -14.33
N THR A 124 -8.50 -12.03 -13.94
CA THR A 124 -8.01 -11.66 -12.62
C THR A 124 -6.85 -10.69 -12.73
N VAL A 125 -6.79 -9.79 -11.76
CA VAL A 125 -5.73 -8.80 -11.65
C VAL A 125 -5.06 -8.98 -10.30
N ILE A 126 -3.73 -9.14 -10.32
CA ILE A 126 -2.93 -9.24 -9.09
C ILE A 126 -2.17 -7.93 -8.91
N LEU A 127 -2.55 -7.19 -7.87
CA LEU A 127 -1.90 -5.96 -7.46
C LEU A 127 -0.97 -6.23 -6.27
N HIS A 128 0.21 -5.61 -6.29
CA HIS A 128 1.25 -5.86 -5.29
C HIS A 128 1.95 -4.59 -4.80
N ARG A 129 1.60 -3.42 -5.38
CA ARG A 129 2.23 -2.17 -4.97
C ARG A 129 1.69 -1.74 -3.60
N PRO A 130 2.50 -1.02 -2.79
CA PRO A 130 2.12 -0.69 -1.41
C PRO A 130 0.84 0.16 -1.27
N ASP A 131 0.55 0.97 -2.27
CA ASP A 131 -0.64 1.82 -2.41
C ASP A 131 -1.86 1.01 -2.82
N GLU A 132 -1.73 0.15 -3.83
CA GLU A 132 -2.80 -0.74 -4.33
C GLU A 132 -3.24 -1.76 -3.28
N THR A 133 -2.34 -2.13 -2.37
CA THR A 133 -2.57 -3.14 -1.33
C THR A 133 -2.91 -2.53 0.04
N ALA A 134 -3.15 -1.21 0.11
CA ALA A 134 -3.43 -0.55 1.37
C ALA A 134 -4.70 -1.10 2.05
N ALA A 135 -5.70 -1.51 1.26
CA ALA A 135 -6.92 -2.18 1.72
C ALA A 135 -6.66 -3.53 2.43
N CYS A 136 -5.51 -4.17 2.22
CA CYS A 136 -5.17 -5.43 2.88
C CYS A 136 -4.58 -5.25 4.29
N ARG A 137 -4.07 -4.06 4.62
CA ARG A 137 -3.44 -3.80 5.92
C ARG A 137 -4.40 -3.90 7.12
N PRO A 138 -5.64 -3.36 7.07
CA PRO A 138 -6.58 -3.44 8.19
C PRO A 138 -7.34 -4.78 8.25
N VAL A 139 -7.03 -5.76 7.38
CA VAL A 139 -7.66 -7.08 7.48
C VAL A 139 -7.12 -7.81 8.70
N GLU A 140 -8.01 -8.32 9.54
CA GLU A 140 -7.67 -9.02 10.79
C GLU A 140 -7.87 -10.54 10.68
N LEU A 141 -8.86 -10.96 9.88
CA LEU A 141 -9.22 -12.37 9.71
C LEU A 141 -8.45 -12.98 8.54
N TRP A 142 -7.35 -13.65 8.90
CA TRP A 142 -6.50 -14.38 7.97
C TRP A 142 -6.68 -15.88 8.16
N THR A 143 -6.51 -16.62 7.08
CA THR A 143 -6.46 -18.08 7.09
C THR A 143 -5.41 -18.56 6.10
N LYS A 144 -4.96 -19.81 6.26
CA LYS A 144 -4.00 -20.40 5.33
C LYS A 144 -4.56 -20.39 3.91
N ALA A 145 -3.74 -19.99 2.94
CA ALA A 145 -4.10 -20.06 1.53
C ALA A 145 -4.14 -21.52 1.04
#